data_AF-A0A0A8Y4J5-F1
#
_entry.id   AF-A0A0A8Y4J5-F1
#
_cell.length_a   1.000
_cell.length_b   1.000
_cell.length_c   1.000
_cell.angle_alpha   90.00
_cell.angle_beta   90.00
_cell.angle_gamma   90.00
#
_symmetry.space_group_name_H-M   'P 1'
#
loop_
_entity.id
_entity.type
_entity.pdbx_description
1 polymer ?
#
loop_
_entity_poly.entity_id
_entity_poly.type
_entity_poly.pdbx_seq_one_letter_code
_entity_poly.pdbx_strand_id
1 'polypeptide(L)'
;MVPGHHHDKLKHVEIINFSSAKGLVELTCYILESTTSLECLTLDTTHGLRRCSDGFHKCVMMRKEALVEANWARLVAQTYINMKVPSTTELKILEPCSQCHAVEL
;
A
#
# COMPACT_ATOMS: atom_id res chain seq x y z
N MET A 1 13.50 2.34 -22.98
CA MET A 1 12.21 3.04 -22.76
C MET A 1 11.11 2.14 -23.28
N VAL A 2 10.31 1.56 -22.41
CA VAL A 2 9.09 0.85 -22.83
C VAL A 2 8.11 1.92 -23.32
N PRO A 3 7.44 1.77 -24.47
CA PRO A 3 6.45 2.75 -24.93
C PRO A 3 5.41 2.93 -23.84
N GLY A 4 5.25 4.15 -23.34
CA GLY A 4 4.32 4.44 -22.25
C GLY A 4 2.90 4.14 -22.69
N HIS A 5 2.33 3.06 -22.18
CA HIS A 5 0.89 2.87 -22.25
C HIS A 5 0.29 3.79 -21.19
N HIS A 6 -0.28 4.90 -21.63
CA HIS A 6 -0.94 5.85 -20.75
C HIS A 6 -2.31 5.30 -20.35
N HIS A 7 -2.55 5.18 -19.04
CA HIS A 7 -3.78 4.64 -18.49
C HIS A 7 -4.75 5.76 -18.11
N ASP A 8 -5.16 6.60 -19.08
CA ASP A 8 -5.91 7.85 -18.88
C ASP A 8 -7.30 7.73 -18.23
N LYS A 9 -7.77 6.50 -17.99
CA LYS A 9 -9.07 6.21 -17.35
C LYS A 9 -8.93 5.55 -15.99
N LEU A 10 -7.72 5.16 -15.60
CA LEU A 10 -7.48 4.50 -14.33
C LEU A 10 -7.46 5.56 -13.23
N LYS A 11 -8.46 5.49 -12.34
CA LYS A 11 -8.66 6.48 -11.27
C LYS A 11 -8.32 5.95 -9.88
N HIS A 12 -8.53 4.66 -9.66
CA HIS A 12 -8.34 4.03 -8.37
C HIS A 12 -7.52 2.76 -8.54
N VAL A 13 -6.46 2.65 -7.74
CA VAL A 13 -5.61 1.46 -7.68
C VAL A 13 -5.53 1.02 -6.23
N GLU A 14 -5.76 -0.26 -6.00
CA GLU A 14 -5.52 -0.91 -4.72
C GLU A 14 -4.54 -2.06 -4.92
N ILE A 15 -3.43 -2.04 -4.19
CA ILE A 15 -2.46 -3.13 -4.15
C ILE A 15 -2.62 -3.83 -2.80
N ILE A 16 -3.32 -4.95 -2.84
CA ILE A 16 -3.46 -5.85 -1.69
C ILE A 16 -2.14 -6.60 -1.49
N ASN A 17 -1.76 -6.81 -0.24
CA ASN A 17 -0.51 -7.48 0.12
C ASN A 17 0.74 -6.73 -0.37
N PHE A 18 0.71 -5.40 -0.27
CA PHE A 18 1.85 -4.56 -0.55
C PHE A 18 2.99 -4.88 0.43
N SER A 19 4.17 -5.21 -0.11
CA SER A 19 5.39 -5.54 0.65
C SER A 19 6.56 -4.66 0.19
N SER A 20 7.66 -4.69 0.94
CA SER A 20 8.91 -4.00 0.60
C SER A 20 9.66 -4.64 -0.59
N ALA A 21 9.10 -5.70 -1.19
CA ALA A 21 9.68 -6.34 -2.36
C ALA A 21 9.91 -5.32 -3.49
N LYS A 22 11.16 -5.23 -3.95
CA LYS A 22 11.59 -4.25 -4.97
C LYS A 22 10.66 -4.18 -6.18
N GLY A 23 10.22 -5.33 -6.69
CA GLY A 23 9.31 -5.38 -7.84
C GLY A 23 7.94 -4.74 -7.59
N LEU A 24 7.37 -4.85 -6.39
CA LEU A 24 6.10 -4.19 -6.06
C LEU A 24 6.28 -2.68 -5.90
N VAL A 25 7.41 -2.26 -5.33
CA VAL A 25 7.76 -0.84 -5.22
C VAL A 25 7.92 -0.23 -6.62
N GLU A 26 8.66 -0.89 -7.50
CA GLU A 26 8.86 -0.46 -8.90
C GLU A 26 7.54 -0.45 -9.67
N LEU A 27 6.71 -1.48 -9.53
CA LEU A 27 5.38 -1.52 -10.13
C LEU A 27 4.51 -0.33 -9.66
N THR A 28 4.53 -0.04 -8.36
CA THR A 28 3.76 1.08 -7.80
C THR A 28 4.24 2.42 -8.36
N CYS A 29 5.56 2.61 -8.49
CA CYS A 29 6.13 3.80 -9.12
C CYS A 29 5.72 3.90 -10.59
N TYR A 30 5.78 2.78 -11.32
CA TYR A 30 5.36 2.75 -12.71
C TYR A 30 3.88 3.13 -12.87
N ILE A 31 2.99 2.68 -11.99
CA ILE A 31 1.57 3.08 -11.99
C ILE A 31 1.44 4.59 -11.83
N LEU A 32 2.13 5.18 -10.85
CA LEU A 32 2.14 6.63 -10.63
C LEU A 32 2.68 7.41 -11.84
N GLU A 33 3.72 6.89 -12.50
CA GLU A 33 4.36 7.52 -13.65
C GLU A 33 3.55 7.36 -14.96
N SER A 34 2.76 6.29 -15.09
CA SER A 34 1.99 5.97 -16.31
C SER A 34 0.52 6.41 -16.27
N THR A 35 0.02 6.82 -15.09
CA THR A 35 -1.40 7.10 -14.86
C THR A 35 -1.62 8.54 -14.39
N THR A 36 -1.84 9.46 -15.33
CA THR A 36 -2.08 10.88 -15.02
C THR A 36 -3.46 11.15 -14.43
N SER A 37 -4.43 10.25 -14.65
CA SER A 37 -5.79 10.37 -14.13
C SER A 37 -5.99 9.77 -12.73
N LEU A 38 -4.91 9.34 -12.07
CA LEU A 38 -5.02 8.60 -10.81
C LEU A 38 -5.48 9.53 -9.68
N GLU A 39 -6.63 9.22 -9.10
CA GLU A 39 -7.23 9.98 -8.00
C GLU A 39 -6.89 9.34 -6.65
N CYS A 40 -6.74 8.00 -6.59
CA CYS A 40 -6.44 7.29 -5.35
C CYS A 40 -5.53 6.08 -5.57
N LEU A 41 -4.50 5.97 -4.74
CA LEU A 41 -3.64 4.79 -4.60
C LEU A 41 -3.76 4.25 -3.17
N THR A 42 -4.22 3.01 -3.03
CA THR A 42 -4.28 2.31 -1.75
C THR A 42 -3.24 1.19 -1.72
N LEU A 43 -2.37 1.21 -0.71
CA LEU A 43 -1.36 0.19 -0.46
C LEU A 43 -1.73 -0.55 0.82
N ASP A 44 -2.19 -1.79 0.68
CA ASP A 44 -2.60 -2.60 1.82
C ASP A 44 -1.51 -3.57 2.25
N THR A 45 -0.92 -3.32 3.43
CA THR A 45 0.13 -4.15 4.02
C THR A 45 -0.43 -5.27 4.91
N THR A 46 -1.75 -5.41 5.01
CA THR A 46 -2.42 -6.34 5.94
C THR A 46 -2.89 -7.65 5.28
N HIS A 47 -2.39 -7.96 4.08
CA HIS A 47 -2.79 -9.13 3.27
C HIS A 47 -4.30 -9.20 2.95
N GLY A 48 -5.03 -8.08 2.94
CA GLY A 48 -6.48 -8.07 2.77
C GLY A 48 -7.24 -8.78 3.90
N LEU A 49 -6.59 -8.96 5.06
CA LEU A 49 -7.19 -9.63 6.20
C LEU A 49 -8.26 -8.75 6.82
N ARG A 50 -9.25 -9.39 7.45
CA ARG A 50 -10.33 -8.65 8.16
C ARG A 50 -9.73 -7.81 9.27
N ARG A 51 -10.12 -6.55 9.33
CA ARG A 51 -9.68 -5.58 10.35
C ARG A 51 -10.85 -5.12 11.20
N CYS A 52 -10.56 -4.64 12.41
CA CYS A 52 -11.58 -4.03 13.24
C CYS A 52 -12.15 -2.72 12.63
N SER A 53 -11.40 -2.06 11.76
CA SER A 53 -11.87 -0.89 10.99
C SER A 53 -13.01 -1.23 10.03
N ASP A 54 -13.16 -2.50 9.65
CA ASP A 54 -14.21 -2.95 8.72
C ASP A 54 -15.51 -3.32 9.47
N GLY A 55 -15.67 -2.86 10.72
CA GLY A 55 -16.84 -3.14 11.56
C GLY A 55 -16.75 -4.44 12.38
N PHE A 56 -15.59 -5.08 12.41
CA PHE A 56 -15.34 -6.28 13.21
C PHE A 56 -14.80 -5.95 14.61
N HIS A 57 -15.04 -6.83 15.58
CA HIS A 57 -14.54 -6.64 16.95
C HIS A 57 -13.02 -6.85 17.08
N LYS A 58 -12.42 -7.68 16.22
CA LYS A 58 -10.98 -8.02 16.23
C LYS A 58 -10.44 -8.19 14.83
N CYS A 59 -9.15 -7.90 14.65
CA CYS A 59 -8.43 -8.21 13.42
C CYS A 59 -8.08 -9.70 13.35
N VAL A 60 -7.93 -10.23 12.14
CA VAL A 60 -7.29 -11.55 11.95
C VAL A 60 -5.80 -11.42 12.25
N MET A 61 -5.31 -12.30 13.12
CA MET A 61 -3.90 -12.32 13.54
C MET A 61 -2.97 -12.52 12.34
N MET A 62 -2.00 -11.63 12.23
CA MET A 62 -0.85 -11.78 11.32
C MET A 62 0.30 -12.50 12.03
N ARG A 63 1.09 -13.26 11.29
CA ARG A 63 2.34 -13.84 11.83
C ARG A 63 3.33 -12.72 12.15
N LYS A 64 4.24 -12.96 13.11
CA LYS A 64 5.23 -11.95 13.53
C LYS A 64 6.06 -11.44 12.35
N GLU A 65 6.48 -12.34 11.46
CA GLU A 65 7.28 -12.00 10.28
C GLU A 65 6.50 -11.12 9.31
N ALA A 66 5.20 -11.41 9.14
CA ALA A 66 4.31 -10.59 8.32
C ALA A 66 4.07 -9.20 8.92
N LEU A 67 4.00 -9.07 10.25
CA LEU A 67 3.91 -7.77 10.91
C LEU A 67 5.18 -6.94 10.76
N VAL A 68 6.35 -7.57 10.87
CA VAL A 68 7.64 -6.91 10.61
C VAL A 68 7.71 -6.46 9.16
N GLU A 69 7.35 -7.32 8.20
CA GLU A 69 7.34 -6.97 6.78
C GLU A 69 6.34 -5.84 6.47
N ALA A 70 5.12 -5.89 7.04
CA ALA A 70 4.13 -4.84 6.87
C ALA A 70 4.61 -3.48 7.39
N ASN A 71 5.38 -3.47 8.49
CA ASN A 71 6.03 -2.27 9.00
C ASN A 71 7.12 -1.75 8.06
N TRP A 72 7.93 -2.62 7.47
CA TRP A 72 8.91 -2.21 6.45
C TRP A 72 8.24 -1.67 5.19
N ALA A 73 7.22 -2.36 4.70
CA ALA A 73 6.43 -1.93 3.55
C ALA A 73 5.79 -0.56 3.79
N ARG A 74 5.24 -0.33 4.99
CA ARG A 74 4.73 0.97 5.44
C ARG A 74 5.80 2.06 5.37
N LEU A 75 7.00 1.80 5.91
CA LEU A 75 8.11 2.76 5.86
C LEU A 75 8.54 3.07 4.43
N VAL A 76 8.65 2.06 3.57
CA VAL A 76 8.97 2.26 2.14
C VAL A 76 7.88 3.09 1.45
N ALA A 77 6.61 2.82 1.73
CA ALA A 77 5.51 3.59 1.17
C ALA A 77 5.54 5.06 1.62
N GLN A 78 5.72 5.31 2.93
CA GLN A 78 5.77 6.67 3.49
C GLN A 78 7.00 7.47 3.05
N THR A 79 8.13 6.81 2.81
CA THR A 79 9.38 7.49 2.44
C THR A 79 9.57 7.58 0.93
N TYR A 80 9.49 6.46 0.21
CA TYR A 80 9.84 6.40 -1.21
C TYR A 80 8.65 6.67 -2.13
N ILE A 81 7.52 6.01 -1.88
CA ILE A 81 6.34 6.11 -2.76
C ILE A 81 5.69 7.48 -2.59
N ASN A 82 5.52 7.96 -1.35
CA ASN A 82 4.90 9.25 -1.07
C ASN A 82 5.59 10.42 -1.80
N MET A 83 6.91 10.38 -1.99
CA MET A 83 7.65 11.40 -2.77
C MET A 83 7.32 11.40 -4.27
N LYS A 84 6.79 10.29 -4.79
CA LYS A 84 6.41 10.11 -6.19
C LYS A 84 4.92 10.31 -6.45
N VAL A 85 4.10 10.40 -5.41
CA VAL A 85 2.65 10.59 -5.54
C VAL A 85 2.36 12.02 -6.03
N PRO A 86 1.63 12.20 -7.14
CA PRO A 86 1.17 13.51 -7.58
C PRO A 86 0.28 14.18 -6.52
N SER A 87 0.32 15.50 -6.41
CA SER A 87 -0.52 16.25 -5.45
C SER A 87 -2.03 16.08 -5.68
N THR A 88 -2.43 15.62 -6.87
CA THR A 88 -3.83 15.32 -7.24
C THR A 88 -4.27 13.91 -6.85
N THR A 89 -3.36 13.08 -6.34
CA THR A 89 -3.62 11.67 -6.00
C THR A 89 -3.59 11.51 -4.48
N GLU A 90 -4.65 10.92 -3.92
CA GLU A 90 -4.70 10.51 -2.52
C GLU A 90 -3.90 9.20 -2.32
N LEU A 91 -2.93 9.19 -1.41
CA LEU A 91 -2.24 7.97 -0.98
C LEU A 91 -2.85 7.45 0.33
N LYS A 92 -3.36 6.21 0.31
CA LYS A 92 -3.82 5.49 1.49
C LYS A 92 -2.88 4.33 1.77
N ILE A 93 -2.39 4.24 3.00
CA ILE A 93 -1.61 3.10 3.47
C ILE A 93 -2.45 2.39 4.52
N LEU A 94 -2.82 1.14 4.28
CA LEU A 94 -3.54 0.33 5.25
C LEU A 94 -2.52 -0.47 6.06
N GLU A 95 -2.40 -0.10 7.33
CA GLU A 95 -1.40 -0.62 8.25
C GLU A 95 -2.03 -1.67 9.19
N PRO A 96 -1.23 -2.59 9.77
CA PRO A 96 -1.71 -3.46 10.82
C PRO A 96 -2.28 -2.65 11.98
N CYS A 97 -3.46 -3.02 12.46
CA CYS A 97 -4.09 -2.35 13.60
C CYS A 97 -3.19 -2.40 14.84
N SER A 98 -2.77 -1.24 15.34
CA SER A 98 -1.90 -1.13 16.52
C SER A 98 -2.50 -1.70 17.80
N GLN A 99 -3.83 -1.70 17.92
CA GLN A 99 -4.53 -2.28 19.08
C GLN A 99 -4.61 -3.81 19.04
N CYS A 100 -4.72 -4.40 17.84
CA CYS A 100 -4.82 -5.85 17.67
C CYS A 100 -3.48 -6.54 17.44
N HIS A 101 -2.50 -5.80 16.90
CA HIS A 101 -1.21 -6.30 16.45
C HIS A 101 -0.05 -5.53 17.09
N ALA A 102 -0.16 -5.19 18.38
CA ALA A 102 0.94 -4.64 19.13
C ALA A 102 2.14 -5.61 19.05
N VAL A 103 3.18 -5.20 18.32
CA VAL A 103 4.45 -5.92 18.29
C VAL A 103 5.24 -5.43 19.50
N GLU A 104 5.44 -6.29 20.50
CA GLU A 104 6.49 -6.06 21.49
C GLU A 104 7.83 -6.09 20.73
N LEU A 105 8.44 -4.91 20.61
CA LEU A 105 9.76 -4.70 20.01
C LEU A 105 10.85 -5.11 20.99
#